data_AF-X1E465-F1
#
_entry.id   AF-X1E465-F1
#
_cell.length_a   1.000
_cell.length_b   1.000
_cell.length_c   1.000
_cell.angle_alpha   90.00
_cell.angle_beta   90.00
_cell.angle_gamma   90.00
#
_symmetry.space_group_name_H-M   'P 1'
#
loop_
_entity.id
_entity.type
_entity.pdbx_description
1 polymer ?
#
loop_
_entity_poly.entity_id
_entity_poly.type
_entity_poly.pdbx_seq_one_letter_code
_entity_poly.pdbx_strand_id
1 'polypeptide(L)' 'MNPQDVLLIGDTAHDYIVSKHMGSDCLLVANGHYSYERLAKLGVDVIGTLKEIIQI' A
#
# COMPACT_ATOMS: atom_id res chain seq x y z
N MET A 1 12.54 1.23 16.13
CA MET A 1 11.39 1.77 15.36
C MET A 1 10.21 0.88 15.69
N ASN A 2 9.06 1.45 16.07
CA ASN A 2 7.86 0.63 16.28
C ASN A 2 7.22 0.38 14.92
N PRO A 3 6.86 -0.86 14.56
CA PRO A 3 6.25 -1.15 13.25
C PRO A 3 4.95 -0.38 12.98
N GLN A 4 4.20 -0.04 14.03
CA GLN A 4 2.96 0.74 13.91
C GLN A 4 3.20 2.23 13.58
N ASP A 5 4.44 2.72 13.71
CA ASP A 5 4.81 4.08 13.28
C ASP A 5 5.28 4.10 11.82
N VAL A 6 5.14 2.98 11.10
CA VAL A 6 5.63 2.80 9.71
C VAL A 6 4.45 2.50 8.79
N LEU A 7 4.42 3.22 7.66
CA LEU A 7 3.55 2.92 6.54
C LEU A 7 4.39 2.34 5.39
N LEU A 8 4.10 1.09 5.00
CA LEU A 8 4.69 0.49 3.81
C LEU A 8 3.89 0.87 2.56
N ILE A 9 4.53 1.50 1.59
CA ILE A 9 3.92 1.88 0.31
C ILE A 9 4.48 0.99 -0.79
N GLY A 10 3.60 0.33 -1.55
CA GLY A 10 3.99 -0.59 -2.63
C GLY A 10 2.95 -0.69 -3.75
N ASP A 11 3.16 -1.56 -4.72
CA ASP A 11 2.34 -1.70 -5.93
C ASP A 11 1.98 -3.15 -6.25
N THR A 12 2.28 -4.08 -5.35
CA THR A 12 2.01 -5.51 -5.50
C THR A 12 1.35 -6.13 -4.27
N ALA A 13 0.82 -7.35 -4.44
CA ALA A 13 0.36 -8.15 -3.32
C ALA A 13 1.52 -8.58 -2.39
N HIS A 14 2.75 -8.64 -2.90
CA HIS A 14 3.91 -8.99 -2.09
C HIS A 14 4.17 -7.91 -1.03
N ASP A 15 4.06 -6.63 -1.40
CA ASP A 15 4.21 -5.50 -0.47
C ASP A 15 3.19 -5.58 0.67
N TYR A 16 1.92 -5.85 0.34
CA TYR A 16 0.89 -6.10 1.35
C TYR A 16 1.27 -7.25 2.30
N ILE A 17 1.71 -8.38 1.77
CA ILE A 17 2.11 -9.53 2.60
C ILE A 17 3.30 -9.16 3.50
N VAL A 18 4.29 -8.44 2.97
CA VAL A 18 5.45 -7.98 3.74
C VAL A 18 5.03 -7.06 4.88
N SER A 19 4.13 -6.10 4.65
CA SER A 19 3.62 -5.20 5.70
C SER A 19 3.00 -5.96 6.88
N LYS A 20 2.23 -7.02 6.59
CA LYS A 20 1.59 -7.86 7.61
C LYS A 20 2.62 -8.65 8.42
N HIS A 21 3.67 -9.16 7.78
CA HIS A 21 4.76 -9.83 8.48
C HIS A 21 5.59 -8.86 9.33
N MET A 22 5.74 -7.61 8.87
CA MET A 22 6.42 -6.56 9.62
C MET A 22 5.58 -6.02 10.78
N GLY A 23 4.25 -6.18 10.73
CA GLY A 23 3.33 -5.58 11.69
C GLY A 23 3.12 -4.09 11.47
N SER A 24 3.26 -3.61 10.23
CA SER A 24 3.11 -2.22 9.83
C SER A 24 1.81 -2.00 9.04
N ASP A 25 1.42 -0.74 8.91
CA ASP A 25 0.35 -0.37 7.98
C ASP A 25 0.82 -0.47 6.52
N CYS A 26 -0.14 -0.48 5.61
CA CYS A 26 0.12 -0.60 4.17
C CYS A 26 -0.82 0.26 3.35
N LEU A 27 -0.26 0.89 2.32
CA LEU A 27 -0.97 1.62 1.28
C LEU A 27 -0.46 1.14 -0.08
N LEU A 28 -1.37 0.74 -0.97
CA LEU A 28 -0.98 0.29 -2.31
C LEU A 28 -1.27 1.37 -3.36
N VAL A 29 -0.43 1.41 -4.40
CA VAL A 29 -0.54 2.39 -5.48
C VAL A 29 -0.80 1.67 -6.80
N ALA A 30 -1.96 1.91 -7.41
CA ALA A 30 -2.40 1.29 -8.67
C ALA A 30 -1.80 1.96 -9.92
N ASN A 31 -0.57 2.46 -9.81
CA ASN A 31 0.20 3.06 -10.90
C ASN A 31 1.61 2.45 -10.95
N GLY A 32 1.65 1.13 -10.78
CA GLY A 32 2.84 0.29 -10.84
C GLY A 32 2.55 -1.04 -11.52
N HIS A 33 2.94 -2.15 -10.91
CA HIS A 33 2.89 -3.48 -11.49
C HIS A 33 1.47 -4.09 -11.52
N TYR A 34 0.64 -3.88 -10.49
CA TYR A 34 -0.74 -4.39 -10.46
C TYR A 34 -1.77 -3.28 -10.69
N SER A 35 -2.89 -3.65 -11.34
CA SER A 35 -4.03 -2.75 -11.54
C SER A 35 -4.82 -2.54 -10.24
N TYR A 36 -5.63 -1.48 -10.22
CA TYR A 36 -6.49 -1.15 -9.09
C TYR A 36 -7.42 -2.32 -8.72
N GLU A 37 -8.06 -2.96 -9.70
CA GLU A 37 -9.02 -4.05 -9.47
C GLU A 37 -8.35 -5.28 -8.84
N ARG A 38 -7.06 -5.49 -9.10
CA ARG A 38 -6.29 -6.57 -8.49
C ARG A 38 -5.90 -6.23 -7.05
N LEU A 39 -5.48 -5.00 -6.80
CA LEU A 39 -5.06 -4.52 -5.49
C LEU A 39 -6.24 -4.37 -4.52
N ALA A 40 -7.38 -3.85 -4.99
CA ALA A 40 -8.58 -3.63 -4.18
C ALA A 40 -9.15 -4.93 -3.56
N LYS A 41 -8.84 -6.09 -4.14
CA LYS A 41 -9.21 -7.41 -3.59
C LYS A 41 -8.46 -7.80 -2.32
N LEU A 42 -7.36 -7.11 -1.99
CA LEU A 42 -6.53 -7.40 -0.82
C LEU A 42 -7.07 -6.78 0.47
N GLY A 43 -8.13 -5.95 0.40
CA GLY A 43 -8.75 -5.34 1.57
C GLY A 43 -7.86 -4.31 2.27
N VAL A 44 -7.02 -3.61 1.50
CA VAL A 44 -6.16 -2.52 1.95
C VAL A 44 -6.45 -1.28 1.11
N ASP A 45 -6.13 -0.10 1.63
CA ASP A 45 -6.29 1.14 0.89
C ASP A 45 -5.43 1.12 -0.38
N VAL A 46 -6.06 1.53 -1.48
CA VAL A 46 -5.43 1.64 -2.79
C VAL A 46 -5.70 3.03 -3.35
N ILE A 47 -4.64 3.73 -3.73
CA ILE A 47 -4.70 5.02 -4.42
C ILE A 47 -4.25 4.87 -5.87
N GLY A 48 -4.69 5.76 -6.75
CA GLY A 48 -4.25 5.77 -8.14
C GLY A 48 -2.82 6.28 -8.28
N THR A 49 -2.45 7.31 -7.54
CA THR A 49 -1.12 7.93 -7.61
C THR A 49 -0.72 8.54 -6.27
N LEU A 50 0.59 8.58 -5.98
CA LEU A 50 1.13 9.21 -4.77
C LEU A 50 0.74 10.69 -4.60
N LYS A 51 0.34 11.36 -5.69
CA LYS A 51 -0.14 12.75 -5.63
C LYS A 51 -1.40 12.91 -4.77
N GLU A 52 -2.20 11.85 -4.61
CA GLU A 52 -3.43 11.85 -3.80
C GLU A 52 -3.14 12.02 -2.30
N ILE A 53 -1.90 11.79 -1.85
CA ILE A 53 -1.48 11.91 -0.44
C ILE A 53 -1.08 13.35 -0.10
N ILE A 54 -0.77 14.18 -1.09
CA ILE A 54 -0.28 15.53 -0.86
C ILE A 54 -1.47 16.45 -0.60
N GLN A 55 -1.58 16.98 0.61
CA GLN A 55 -2.44 18.12 0.91
C GLN A 55 -1.62 19.40 0.71
N ILE A 56 -1.98 20.18 -0.30
CA ILE A 56 -1.41 21.50 -0.60
C ILE A 56 -2.32 22.57 0.00
#